data_AF-A0A2J6WGN2-F1
#
_entry.id   AF-A0A2J6WGN2-F1
#
_cell.length_a   1.000
_cell.length_b   1.000
_cell.length_c   1.000
_cell.angle_alpha   90.00
_cell.angle_beta   90.00
_cell.angle_gamma   90.00
#
_symmetry.space_group_name_H-M   'P 1'
#
loop_
_entity.id
_entity.type
_entity.pdbx_description
1 polymer ?
#
loop_
_entity_poly.entity_id
_entity_poly.type
_entity_poly.pdbx_seq_one_letter_code
_entity_poly.pdbx_strand_id
1 'polypeptide(L)'
;MKKSIISILMIVIFASSAMAAGAEHAGGSSKSWIYQFINFAILVFLLVKFLGKPLKKFFAQRRELIEKSIKESQEAKELAKKALQEVEEKLKLKDKEVQDILDTAKKIGEQEKLKIIEESDKLKEKILEQAKTNIEFEVKMAKDALRLEAAELAIQLSEQKLKEKITPEEQEKLLQESIKIIEGRKN
;
A
#
# COMPACT_ATOMS: atom_id res chain seq x y z
N MET A 1 -48.53 -14.92 -30.43
CA MET A 1 -49.81 -14.41 -29.88
C MET A 1 -50.89 -14.19 -30.93
N LYS A 2 -50.64 -13.46 -32.03
CA LYS A 2 -51.65 -13.18 -33.09
C LYS A 2 -52.45 -14.41 -33.56
N LYS A 3 -51.80 -15.54 -33.90
CA LYS A 3 -52.51 -16.75 -34.37
C LYS A 3 -53.42 -17.42 -33.33
N SER A 4 -53.05 -17.38 -32.05
CA SER A 4 -53.87 -17.96 -30.96
C SER A 4 -55.07 -17.09 -30.65
N ILE A 5 -54.90 -15.76 -30.69
CA ILE A 5 -55.96 -14.77 -30.52
C ILE A 5 -56.94 -14.85 -31.70
N ILE A 6 -56.44 -14.97 -32.94
CA ILE A 6 -57.28 -15.15 -34.13
C ILE A 6 -58.06 -16.47 -34.09
N SER A 7 -57.47 -17.55 -33.56
CA SER A 7 -58.16 -18.83 -33.42
C SER A 7 -59.23 -18.79 -32.33
N ILE A 8 -58.99 -18.10 -31.20
CA ILE A 8 -59.99 -17.88 -30.15
C ILE A 8 -61.13 -17.01 -30.69
N LEU A 9 -60.80 -15.93 -31.43
CA LEU A 9 -61.78 -15.06 -32.06
C LEU A 9 -62.62 -15.81 -33.11
N MET A 10 -62.01 -16.71 -33.90
CA MET A 10 -62.73 -17.58 -34.83
C MET A 10 -63.64 -18.58 -34.13
N ILE A 11 -63.23 -19.15 -32.99
CA ILE A 11 -64.08 -20.04 -32.18
C ILE A 11 -65.26 -19.27 -31.58
N VAL A 12 -65.05 -18.04 -31.12
CA VAL A 12 -66.12 -17.18 -30.58
C VAL A 12 -67.11 -16.77 -31.69
N ILE A 13 -66.63 -16.43 -32.89
CA ILE A 13 -67.47 -16.11 -34.04
C ILE A 13 -68.26 -17.35 -34.50
N PHE A 14 -67.62 -18.52 -34.54
CA PHE A 14 -68.26 -19.79 -34.91
C PHE A 14 -69.29 -20.27 -33.87
N ALA A 15 -69.06 -19.98 -32.58
CA ALA A 15 -70.01 -20.25 -31.51
C ALA A 15 -71.24 -19.32 -31.59
N SER A 16 -71.05 -18.04 -31.90
CA SER A 16 -72.16 -17.08 -32.09
C SER A 16 -73.04 -17.42 -33.30
N SER A 17 -72.46 -17.89 -34.41
CA SER A 17 -73.26 -18.33 -35.57
C SER A 17 -73.99 -19.65 -35.32
N ALA A 18 -73.39 -20.58 -34.56
CA ALA A 18 -74.08 -21.79 -34.10
C ALA A 18 -75.25 -21.49 -33.15
N MET A 19 -75.12 -20.46 -32.29
CA MET A 19 -76.23 -19.98 -31.43
C MET A 19 -77.37 -19.32 -32.23
N ALA A 20 -77.04 -18.57 -33.29
CA ALA A 20 -78.06 -17.96 -34.15
C ALA A 20 -78.84 -19.00 -34.98
N ALA A 21 -78.20 -20.07 -35.43
CA ALA A 21 -78.86 -21.18 -36.14
C ALA A 21 -79.67 -22.10 -35.20
N GLY A 22 -79.32 -22.17 -33.92
CA GLY A 22 -80.05 -22.96 -32.91
C GLY A 22 -81.37 -22.33 -32.45
N ALA A 23 -81.57 -21.03 -32.69
CA ALA A 23 -82.77 -20.29 -32.26
C ALA A 23 -84.04 -20.65 -33.07
N GLU A 24 -83.90 -21.18 -34.30
CA GLU A 24 -85.05 -21.58 -35.13
C GLU A 24 -85.50 -23.03 -34.92
N HIS A 25 -84.83 -23.82 -34.08
CA HIS A 25 -85.16 -25.24 -33.82
C HIS A 25 -85.48 -25.52 -32.35
N ALA A 26 -86.18 -24.58 -31.70
CA ALA A 26 -86.75 -24.74 -30.36
C ALA A 26 -88.10 -25.52 -30.37
N GLY A 27 -88.21 -26.54 -31.22
CA GLY A 27 -89.37 -27.45 -31.28
C GLY A 27 -88.90 -28.87 -30.98
N GLY A 28 -89.36 -29.44 -29.86
CA GLY A 28 -88.91 -30.73 -29.35
C GLY A 28 -89.04 -31.88 -30.36
N SER A 29 -87.91 -32.31 -30.92
CA SER A 29 -87.75 -33.64 -31.50
C SER A 29 -86.37 -34.19 -31.10
N SER A 30 -86.30 -35.51 -30.89
CA SER A 30 -85.07 -36.22 -30.45
C SER A 30 -83.85 -35.97 -31.36
N LYS A 31 -84.07 -35.49 -32.60
CA LYS A 31 -83.01 -35.16 -33.56
C LYS A 31 -82.26 -33.86 -33.21
N SER A 32 -82.89 -32.91 -32.50
CA SER A 32 -82.26 -31.62 -32.14
C SER A 32 -81.07 -31.78 -31.19
N TRP A 33 -81.19 -32.69 -30.20
CA TRP A 33 -80.10 -32.99 -29.27
C TRP A 33 -78.89 -33.65 -29.95
N ILE A 34 -79.09 -34.47 -30.98
CA ILE A 34 -78.00 -35.05 -31.77
C ILE A 34 -77.16 -33.96 -32.45
N TYR A 35 -77.80 -32.97 -33.08
CA TYR A 35 -77.09 -31.90 -33.77
C TYR A 35 -76.33 -30.99 -32.80
N GLN A 36 -76.91 -30.70 -31.64
CA GLN A 36 -76.23 -29.92 -30.60
C GLN A 36 -75.02 -30.66 -30.02
N PHE A 37 -75.12 -31.98 -29.82
CA PHE A 37 -74.01 -32.80 -29.35
C PHE A 37 -72.89 -32.90 -30.39
N ILE A 38 -73.22 -33.04 -31.67
CA ILE A 38 -72.25 -33.01 -32.78
C ILE A 38 -71.55 -31.65 -32.85
N ASN A 39 -72.29 -30.55 -32.72
CA ASN A 39 -71.70 -29.21 -32.72
C ASN A 39 -70.73 -29.01 -31.53
N PHE A 40 -71.12 -29.44 -30.33
CA PHE A 40 -70.26 -29.42 -29.16
C PHE A 40 -69.01 -30.29 -29.33
N ALA A 41 -69.15 -31.51 -29.87
CA ALA A 41 -68.02 -32.40 -30.14
C ALA A 41 -67.03 -31.80 -31.15
N ILE A 42 -67.52 -31.14 -32.20
CA ILE A 42 -66.70 -30.42 -33.19
C ILE A 42 -65.96 -29.26 -32.53
N LEU A 43 -66.63 -28.49 -31.66
CA LEU A 43 -66.01 -27.38 -30.92
C LEU A 43 -64.91 -27.89 -29.97
N VAL A 44 -65.17 -28.96 -29.22
CA VAL A 44 -64.16 -29.58 -28.33
C VAL A 44 -62.98 -30.11 -29.14
N PHE A 45 -63.22 -30.74 -30.29
CA PHE A 45 -62.15 -31.23 -31.17
C PHE A 45 -61.27 -30.10 -31.71
N LEU A 46 -61.88 -29.01 -32.18
CA LEU A 46 -61.17 -27.80 -32.61
C LEU A 46 -60.36 -27.19 -31.46
N LEU A 47 -60.95 -27.11 -30.25
CA LEU A 47 -60.30 -26.57 -29.06
C LEU A 47 -59.07 -27.40 -28.66
N VAL A 48 -59.21 -28.73 -28.57
CA VAL A 48 -58.09 -29.61 -28.18
C VAL A 48 -56.98 -29.56 -29.25
N LYS A 49 -57.34 -29.55 -30.54
CA LYS A 49 -56.36 -29.51 -31.64
C LYS A 49 -55.62 -28.18 -31.73
N PHE A 50 -56.29 -27.05 -31.55
CA PHE A 50 -55.69 -25.72 -31.67
C PHE A 50 -55.08 -25.19 -30.35
N LEU A 51 -55.72 -25.39 -29.20
CA LEU A 51 -55.26 -24.87 -27.91
C LEU A 51 -54.31 -25.83 -27.16
N GLY A 52 -54.35 -27.14 -27.43
CA GLY A 52 -53.50 -28.10 -26.73
C GLY A 52 -51.99 -27.86 -26.90
N LYS A 53 -51.56 -27.50 -28.12
CA LYS A 53 -50.14 -27.19 -28.41
C LYS A 53 -49.66 -25.88 -27.76
N PRO A 54 -50.32 -24.70 -27.94
CA PRO A 54 -49.86 -23.46 -27.33
C PRO A 54 -49.94 -23.48 -25.79
N LEU A 55 -50.95 -24.15 -25.22
CA LEU A 55 -51.11 -24.22 -23.77
C LEU A 55 -49.99 -25.06 -23.12
N LYS A 56 -49.66 -26.23 -23.70
CA LYS A 56 -48.51 -27.04 -23.26
C LYS A 56 -47.19 -26.28 -23.41
N LYS A 57 -47.00 -25.55 -24.52
CA LYS A 57 -45.78 -24.75 -24.74
C LYS A 57 -45.65 -23.63 -23.70
N PHE A 58 -46.74 -22.97 -23.31
CA PHE A 58 -46.72 -21.93 -22.29
C PHE A 58 -46.30 -22.47 -20.91
N PHE A 59 -46.87 -23.61 -20.49
CA PHE A 59 -46.48 -24.25 -19.23
C PHE A 59 -45.06 -24.79 -19.25
N ALA A 60 -44.60 -25.36 -20.37
CA ALA A 60 -43.22 -25.80 -20.54
C ALA A 60 -42.23 -24.63 -20.45
N GLN A 61 -42.49 -23.53 -21.16
CA GLN A 61 -41.67 -22.32 -21.08
C GLN A 61 -41.63 -21.73 -19.68
N ARG A 62 -42.77 -21.70 -18.98
CA ARG A 62 -42.81 -21.19 -17.61
C ARG A 62 -42.03 -22.07 -16.64
N ARG A 63 -42.09 -23.39 -16.80
CA ARG A 63 -41.28 -24.34 -16.02
C ARG A 63 -39.79 -24.14 -16.29
N GLU A 64 -39.40 -24.05 -17.56
CA GLU A 64 -38.01 -23.82 -17.97
C GLU A 64 -37.46 -22.49 -17.43
N LEU A 65 -38.24 -21.41 -17.46
CA LEU A 65 -37.84 -20.12 -16.89
C LEU A 65 -37.63 -20.19 -15.38
N ILE A 66 -38.50 -20.88 -14.65
CA ILE A 66 -38.37 -21.05 -13.19
C ILE A 66 -37.13 -21.90 -12.88
N GLU A 67 -36.95 -23.02 -13.58
CA GLU A 67 -35.79 -23.88 -13.41
C GLU A 67 -34.48 -23.13 -13.70
N LYS A 68 -34.46 -22.37 -14.80
CA LYS A 68 -33.32 -21.52 -15.15
C LYS A 68 -33.05 -20.47 -14.09
N SER A 69 -34.07 -19.77 -13.60
CA SER A 69 -33.91 -18.74 -12.57
C SER A 69 -33.41 -19.31 -11.24
N ILE A 70 -33.88 -20.49 -10.85
CA ILE A 70 -33.39 -21.19 -9.65
C ILE A 70 -31.93 -21.59 -9.83
N LYS A 71 -31.58 -22.16 -11.00
CA LYS A 71 -30.20 -22.57 -11.30
C LYS A 71 -29.25 -21.38 -11.33
N GLU A 72 -29.61 -20.30 -12.02
CA GLU A 72 -28.85 -19.04 -12.04
C GLU A 72 -28.67 -18.47 -10.63
N SER A 73 -29.71 -18.52 -9.79
CA SER A 73 -29.62 -18.05 -8.40
C SER A 73 -28.70 -18.92 -7.54
N GLN A 74 -28.73 -20.25 -7.75
CA GLN A 74 -27.83 -21.19 -7.06
C GLN A 74 -26.38 -20.97 -7.49
N GLU A 75 -26.12 -20.89 -8.80
CA GLU A 75 -24.79 -20.61 -9.35
C GLU A 75 -24.26 -19.26 -8.85
N ALA A 76 -25.08 -18.21 -8.85
CA ALA A 76 -24.70 -16.90 -8.31
C ALA A 76 -24.35 -16.98 -6.81
N LYS A 77 -25.12 -17.74 -6.02
CA LYS A 77 -24.84 -17.94 -4.60
C LYS A 77 -23.53 -18.72 -4.36
N GLU A 78 -23.27 -19.76 -5.16
CA GLU A 78 -22.02 -20.52 -5.08
C GLU A 78 -20.81 -19.68 -5.48
N LEU A 79 -20.92 -18.91 -6.57
CA LEU A 79 -19.87 -17.97 -7.00
C LEU A 79 -19.61 -16.90 -5.94
N ALA A 80 -20.66 -16.31 -5.36
CA ALA A 80 -20.50 -15.35 -4.27
C ALA A 80 -19.84 -15.97 -3.03
N LYS A 81 -20.20 -17.20 -2.68
CA LYS A 81 -19.58 -17.93 -1.56
C LYS A 81 -18.10 -18.22 -1.82
N LYS A 82 -17.74 -18.66 -3.03
CA LYS A 82 -16.34 -18.87 -3.43
C LYS A 82 -15.54 -17.57 -3.41
N ALA A 83 -16.09 -16.51 -3.97
CA ALA A 83 -15.44 -15.19 -3.95
C ALA A 83 -15.23 -14.68 -2.52
N LEU A 84 -16.20 -14.89 -1.62
CA LEU A 84 -16.06 -14.52 -0.21
C LEU A 84 -14.97 -15.33 0.50
N GLN A 85 -14.89 -16.64 0.24
CA GLN A 85 -13.82 -17.49 0.77
C GLN A 85 -12.44 -17.06 0.26
N GLU A 86 -12.30 -16.77 -1.04
CA GLU A 86 -11.04 -16.27 -1.60
C GLU A 86 -10.63 -14.92 -1.01
N VAL A 87 -11.59 -14.02 -0.78
CA VAL A 87 -11.33 -12.71 -0.15
C VAL A 87 -10.91 -12.90 1.31
N GLU A 88 -11.59 -13.75 2.07
CA GLU A 88 -11.20 -14.07 3.45
C GLU A 88 -9.80 -14.69 3.54
N GLU A 89 -9.46 -15.61 2.62
CA GLU A 89 -8.11 -16.18 2.55
C GLU A 89 -7.07 -15.13 2.21
N LYS A 90 -7.34 -14.27 1.21
CA LYS A 90 -6.46 -13.14 0.84
C LYS A 90 -6.28 -12.17 2.01
N LEU A 91 -7.33 -11.85 2.75
CA LEU A 91 -7.25 -10.99 3.93
C LEU A 91 -6.40 -11.62 5.02
N LYS A 92 -6.60 -12.91 5.34
CA LYS A 92 -5.76 -13.63 6.31
C LYS A 92 -4.29 -13.67 5.91
N LEU A 93 -3.99 -13.85 4.62
CA LEU A 93 -2.63 -13.78 4.10
C LEU A 93 -2.04 -12.38 4.25
N LYS A 94 -2.83 -11.33 3.96
CA LYS A 94 -2.41 -9.94 4.12
C LYS A 94 -2.17 -9.57 5.58
N ASP A 95 -3.01 -10.04 6.51
CA ASP A 95 -2.79 -9.81 7.95
C ASP A 95 -1.48 -10.43 8.43
N LYS A 96 -1.16 -11.65 7.96
CA LYS A 96 0.14 -12.28 8.24
C LYS A 96 1.31 -11.50 7.65
N GLU A 97 1.19 -11.05 6.41
CA GLU A 97 2.22 -10.23 5.74
C GLU A 97 2.45 -8.92 6.50
N VAL A 98 1.38 -8.26 6.97
CA VAL A 98 1.48 -7.04 7.79
C VAL A 98 2.19 -7.32 9.12
N GLN A 99 1.86 -8.43 9.80
CA GLN A 99 2.54 -8.81 11.04
C GLN A 99 4.03 -9.06 10.81
N ASP A 100 4.39 -9.79 9.74
CA ASP A 100 5.79 -10.06 9.38
C ASP A 100 6.57 -8.78 9.04
N ILE A 101 5.93 -7.84 8.32
CA ILE A 101 6.50 -6.51 8.05
C ILE A 101 6.73 -5.75 9.35
N LEU A 102 5.77 -5.75 10.27
CA LEU A 102 5.89 -5.05 11.55
C LEU A 102 7.00 -5.65 12.43
N ASP A 103 7.10 -6.97 12.50
CA ASP A 103 8.14 -7.65 13.28
C ASP A 103 9.52 -7.44 12.67
N THR A 104 9.64 -7.50 11.33
CA THR A 104 10.86 -7.17 10.61
C THR A 104 11.27 -5.71 10.82
N ALA A 105 10.33 -4.77 10.74
CA ALA A 105 10.58 -3.36 10.96
C ALA A 105 11.06 -3.07 12.39
N LYS A 106 10.47 -3.73 13.41
CA LYS A 106 10.94 -3.64 14.80
C LYS A 106 12.36 -4.16 14.95
N LYS A 107 12.65 -5.34 14.39
CA LYS A 107 13.99 -5.94 14.46
C LYS A 107 15.05 -5.08 13.79
N ILE A 108 14.75 -4.54 12.61
CA ILE A 108 15.65 -3.60 11.91
C ILE A 108 15.83 -2.33 12.75
N GLY A 109 14.75 -1.77 13.29
CA GLY A 109 14.81 -0.59 14.15
C GLY A 109 15.66 -0.79 15.41
N GLU A 110 15.55 -1.95 16.06
CA GLU A 110 16.38 -2.29 17.22
C GLU A 110 17.85 -2.47 16.84
N GLN A 111 18.14 -3.16 15.74
CA GLN A 111 19.50 -3.33 15.24
C GLN A 111 20.13 -1.99 14.85
N GLU A 112 19.39 -1.12 14.17
CA GLU A 112 19.86 0.19 13.76
C GLU A 112 20.11 1.09 14.97
N LYS A 113 19.21 1.06 15.97
CA LYS A 113 19.42 1.76 17.24
C LYS A 113 20.72 1.32 17.91
N LEU A 114 20.98 0.02 17.99
CA LEU A 114 22.22 -0.50 18.58
C LEU A 114 23.46 -0.06 17.79
N LYS A 115 23.42 -0.11 16.46
CA LYS A 115 24.51 0.39 15.60
C LYS A 115 24.77 1.88 15.81
N ILE A 116 23.73 2.71 15.82
CA ILE A 116 23.85 4.16 16.03
C ILE A 116 24.49 4.45 17.40
N ILE A 117 24.10 3.71 18.45
CA ILE A 117 24.70 3.87 19.78
C ILE A 117 26.17 3.48 19.75
N GLU A 118 26.51 2.31 19.18
CA GLU A 118 27.89 1.85 19.09
C GLU A 118 28.79 2.80 18.27
N GLU A 119 28.29 3.30 17.13
CA GLU A 119 28.99 4.28 16.30
C GLU A 119 29.15 5.62 17.03
N SER A 120 28.13 6.06 17.76
CA SER A 120 28.18 7.29 18.56
C SER A 120 29.20 7.18 19.69
N ASP A 121 29.28 6.04 20.37
CA ASP A 121 30.27 5.80 21.43
C ASP A 121 31.69 5.78 20.86
N LYS A 122 31.92 5.10 19.74
CA LYS A 122 33.23 5.12 19.04
C LYS A 122 33.60 6.53 18.59
N LEU A 123 32.65 7.29 18.05
CA LEU A 123 32.88 8.66 17.60
C LEU A 123 33.19 9.58 18.79
N LYS A 124 32.49 9.42 19.91
CA LYS A 124 32.76 10.13 21.16
C LYS A 124 34.17 9.85 21.66
N GLU A 125 34.59 8.58 21.72
CA GLU A 125 35.95 8.23 22.14
C GLU A 125 37.00 8.86 21.22
N LYS A 126 36.80 8.79 19.91
CA LYS A 126 37.69 9.40 18.92
C LYS A 126 37.78 10.92 19.06
N ILE A 127 36.66 11.60 19.32
CA ILE A 127 36.65 13.05 19.58
C ILE A 127 37.42 13.38 20.86
N LEU A 128 37.23 12.61 21.93
CA LEU A 128 37.95 12.82 23.19
C LEU A 128 39.46 12.58 23.03
N GLU A 129 39.86 11.56 22.28
CA GLU A 129 41.26 11.30 21.97
C GLU A 129 41.87 12.44 21.17
N GLN A 130 41.20 12.87 20.09
CA GLN A 130 41.65 13.99 19.26
C GLN A 130 41.74 15.29 20.07
N ALA A 131 40.76 15.55 20.94
CA ALA A 131 40.77 16.72 21.81
C ALA A 131 41.96 16.70 22.78
N LYS A 132 42.29 15.54 23.37
CA LYS A 132 43.47 15.40 24.23
C LYS A 132 44.76 15.66 23.45
N THR A 133 44.92 15.06 22.28
CA THR A 133 46.10 15.28 21.43
C THR A 133 46.24 16.75 21.04
N ASN A 134 45.13 17.41 20.68
CA ASN A 134 45.14 18.84 20.35
C ASN A 134 45.53 19.70 21.56
N ILE A 135 44.97 19.41 22.74
CA ILE A 135 45.32 20.13 23.99
C ILE A 135 46.81 19.95 24.30
N GLU A 136 47.35 18.74 24.20
CA GLU A 136 48.78 18.49 24.43
C GLU A 136 49.66 19.28 23.45
N PHE A 137 49.27 19.32 22.19
CA PHE A 137 49.95 20.10 21.17
C PHE A 137 49.90 21.61 21.44
N GLU A 138 48.71 22.14 21.76
CA GLU A 138 48.53 23.56 22.10
C GLU A 138 49.30 23.94 23.37
N VAL A 139 49.29 23.10 24.40
CA VAL A 139 50.06 23.33 25.64
C VAL A 139 51.56 23.35 25.35
N LYS A 140 52.05 22.45 24.48
CA LYS A 140 53.45 22.46 24.06
C LYS A 140 53.79 23.75 23.32
N MET A 141 52.92 24.18 22.40
CA MET A 141 53.13 25.41 21.65
C MET A 141 53.11 26.66 22.52
N ALA A 142 52.18 26.73 23.48
CA ALA A 142 52.12 27.81 24.46
C ALA A 142 53.38 27.85 25.35
N LYS A 143 53.88 26.68 25.80
CA LYS A 143 55.13 26.61 26.58
C LYS A 143 56.34 27.09 25.78
N ASP A 144 56.43 26.73 24.52
CA ASP A 144 57.54 27.14 23.66
C ASP A 144 57.47 28.63 23.34
N ALA A 145 56.27 29.19 23.11
CA ALA A 145 56.06 30.63 22.97
C ALA A 145 56.47 31.41 24.24
N LEU A 146 56.03 30.95 25.42
CA LEU A 146 56.40 31.57 26.71
C LEU A 146 57.92 31.53 26.98
N ARG A 147 58.61 30.45 26.58
CA ARG A 147 60.07 30.37 26.68
C ARG A 147 60.76 31.40 25.80
N LEU A 148 60.24 31.61 24.59
CA LEU A 148 60.79 32.57 23.64
C LEU A 148 60.60 34.00 24.14
N GLU A 149 59.39 34.34 24.61
CA GLU A 149 59.10 35.63 25.23
C GLU A 149 59.97 35.87 26.49
N ALA A 150 60.11 34.87 27.36
CA ALA A 150 60.95 34.98 28.55
C ALA A 150 62.43 35.18 28.22
N ALA A 151 62.94 34.52 27.18
CA ALA A 151 64.30 34.71 26.71
C ALA A 151 64.52 36.13 26.15
N GLU A 152 63.56 36.65 25.39
CA GLU A 152 63.59 38.01 24.86
C GLU A 152 63.57 39.06 25.98
N LEU A 153 62.68 38.91 26.97
CA LEU A 153 62.63 39.75 28.17
C LEU A 153 63.94 39.70 28.98
N ALA A 154 64.54 38.52 29.13
CA ALA A 154 65.81 38.36 29.84
C ALA A 154 66.97 39.06 29.12
N ILE A 155 67.01 38.99 27.78
CA ILE A 155 67.98 39.72 26.96
C ILE A 155 67.78 41.23 27.11
N GLN A 156 66.54 41.72 26.97
CA GLN A 156 66.22 43.14 27.13
C GLN A 156 66.61 43.68 28.52
N LEU A 157 66.31 42.94 29.58
CA LEU A 157 66.69 43.33 30.95
C LEU A 157 68.20 43.33 31.15
N SER A 158 68.89 42.35 30.57
CA SER A 158 70.35 42.26 30.61
C SER A 158 70.99 43.43 29.86
N GLU A 159 70.47 43.79 28.68
CA GLU A 159 70.92 44.97 27.92
C GLU A 159 70.70 46.27 28.70
N GLN A 160 69.54 46.45 29.34
CA GLN A 160 69.26 47.63 30.17
C GLN A 160 70.23 47.72 31.35
N LYS A 161 70.40 46.63 32.12
CA LYS A 161 71.35 46.60 33.24
C LYS A 161 72.80 46.80 32.80
N LEU A 162 73.19 46.27 31.64
CA LEU A 162 74.54 46.46 31.10
C LEU A 162 74.77 47.91 30.68
N LYS A 163 73.78 48.56 30.05
CA LYS A 163 73.84 50.01 29.74
C LYS A 163 73.95 50.87 30.99
N GLU A 164 73.27 50.52 32.08
CA GLU A 164 73.35 51.24 33.36
C GLU A 164 74.70 51.07 34.08
N LYS A 165 75.38 49.93 33.90
CA LYS A 165 76.61 49.59 34.63
C LYS A 165 77.91 49.78 33.84
N ILE A 166 77.85 50.15 32.56
CA ILE A 166 79.07 50.42 31.77
C ILE A 166 79.72 51.72 32.27
N THR A 167 80.84 51.55 32.97
CA THR A 167 81.79 52.61 33.30
C THR A 167 82.99 52.57 32.35
N PRO A 168 83.78 53.66 32.21
CA PRO A 168 84.98 53.65 31.37
C PRO A 168 86.00 52.57 31.75
N GLU A 169 86.08 52.26 33.05
CA GLU A 169 86.98 51.25 33.63
C GLU A 169 86.55 49.81 33.28
N GLU A 170 85.24 49.53 33.26
CA GLU A 170 84.70 48.25 32.81
C GLU A 170 84.95 48.01 31.31
N GLN A 171 84.85 49.05 30.46
CA GLN A 171 85.10 48.93 29.02
C GLN A 171 86.56 48.58 28.71
N GLU A 172 87.51 49.18 29.42
CA GLU A 172 88.94 48.91 29.23
C GLU A 172 89.29 47.47 29.66
N LYS A 173 88.67 46.98 30.74
CA LYS A 173 88.81 45.60 31.21
C LYS A 173 88.26 44.58 30.20
N LEU A 174 87.08 44.85 29.63
CA LEU A 174 86.48 44.02 28.58
C LEU A 174 87.33 43.99 27.29
N LEU A 175 87.93 45.12 26.90
CA LEU A 175 88.86 45.20 25.78
C LEU A 175 90.10 44.31 25.99
N GLN A 176 90.72 44.39 27.18
CA GLN A 176 91.88 43.55 27.49
C GLN A 176 91.53 42.06 27.53
N GLU A 177 90.36 41.69 28.05
CA GLU A 177 89.90 40.30 28.08
C GLU A 177 89.56 39.77 26.68
N SER A 178 88.97 40.60 25.82
CA SER A 178 88.71 40.28 24.40
C SER A 178 90.00 40.01 23.63
N ILE A 179 91.03 40.85 23.83
CA ILE A 179 92.36 40.68 23.22
C ILE A 179 92.98 39.36 23.69
N LYS A 180 92.88 39.04 24.98
CA LYS A 180 93.42 37.80 25.56
C LYS A 180 92.73 36.53 25.01
N ILE A 181 91.41 36.56 24.77
CA ILE A 181 90.68 35.44 24.16
C ILE A 181 91.12 35.22 22.71
N ILE A 182 91.37 36.29 21.96
CA ILE A 182 91.83 36.21 20.56
C ILE A 182 93.28 35.69 20.50
N GLU A 183 94.15 36.13 21.42
CA GLU A 183 95.52 35.60 21.53
C GLU A 183 95.55 34.14 21.98
N GLY A 184 94.66 33.73 22.89
CA GLY A 184 94.53 32.34 23.34
C GLY A 184 93.98 31.37 22.28
N ARG A 185 93.36 31.88 21.21
CA ARG A 185 92.88 31.08 20.05
C ARG A 185 93.93 30.95 18.94
N LYS A 186 95.02 31.71 19.02
CA LYS A 186 96.09 31.75 18.01
C LYS A 186 97.26 30.81 18.31
N ASN A 187 97.19 30.07 19.43
CA ASN A 187 98.09 28.96 19.78
C ASN A 187 97.35 27.63 19.67
#